data_AF-A0A1N7IRK5-F1
#
_entry.id   AF-A0A1N7IRK5-F1
#
_cell.length_a   1.000
_cell.length_b   1.000
_cell.length_c   1.000
_cell.angle_alpha   90.00
_cell.angle_beta   90.00
_cell.angle_gamma   90.00
#
_symmetry.space_group_name_H-M   'P 1'
#
loop_
_entity.id
_entity.type
_entity.pdbx_description
1 polymer ?
#
loop_
_entity_poly.entity_id
_entity_poly.type
_entity_poly.pdbx_seq_one_letter_code
_entity_poly.pdbx_strand_id
1 'polypeptide(L)'
;MKKLITILTLFLLANSAFSQTGNYELVIEKIKTEKRGKPVIWVMATLSNHSKETLRYFSTSCSWQELYTTDNKKLQLQTFDCNKNIPLILTLASGKSTTVSIRFFVNPAIKTSERKFKIGFNLMKATNAQKPTDFDFKEAGKRKTVIWSNSISM
;
A
#
# COMPACT_ATOMS: atom_id res chain seq x y z
N MET A 1 33.58 -42.98 -32.95
CA MET A 1 32.37 -42.74 -32.15
C MET A 1 32.67 -41.69 -31.08
N LYS A 2 32.40 -40.41 -31.35
CA LYS A 2 32.64 -39.30 -30.41
C LYS A 2 31.37 -39.08 -29.58
N LYS A 3 31.42 -39.30 -28.27
CA LYS A 3 30.33 -38.99 -27.34
C LYS A 3 30.27 -37.47 -27.15
N LEU A 4 29.22 -36.85 -27.66
CA LEU A 4 28.90 -35.44 -27.40
C LEU A 4 28.12 -35.39 -26.09
N ILE A 5 28.73 -34.85 -25.03
CA ILE A 5 28.08 -34.65 -23.73
C ILE A 5 27.41 -33.28 -23.79
N THR A 6 26.09 -33.27 -23.92
CA THR A 6 25.26 -32.06 -23.86
C THR A 6 25.14 -31.64 -22.40
N ILE A 7 25.82 -30.56 -22.01
CA ILE A 7 25.68 -29.94 -20.70
C ILE A 7 24.38 -29.12 -20.70
N LEU A 8 23.35 -29.63 -20.02
CA LEU A 8 22.08 -28.93 -19.80
C LEU A 8 22.26 -27.95 -18.63
N THR A 9 22.53 -26.69 -18.92
CA THR A 9 22.56 -25.62 -17.91
C THR A 9 21.14 -25.26 -17.50
N LEU A 10 20.74 -25.75 -16.33
CA LEU A 10 19.47 -25.43 -15.69
C LEU A 10 19.53 -23.98 -15.18
N PHE A 11 18.99 -23.04 -15.96
CA PHE A 11 18.75 -21.66 -15.52
C PHE A 11 17.65 -21.68 -14.46
N LEU A 12 18.05 -21.80 -13.18
CA LEU A 12 17.18 -21.48 -12.05
C LEU A 12 16.99 -19.96 -12.06
N LEU A 13 15.89 -19.51 -12.69
CA LEU A 13 15.37 -18.17 -12.50
C LEU A 13 15.06 -18.01 -11.01
N ALA A 14 15.97 -17.37 -10.29
CA ALA A 14 15.71 -16.85 -8.97
C ALA A 14 14.56 -15.84 -9.13
N ASN A 15 13.33 -16.30 -8.87
CA ASN A 15 12.27 -15.40 -8.45
C ASN A 15 12.79 -14.75 -7.18
N SER A 16 13.36 -13.56 -7.30
CA SER A 16 13.57 -12.68 -6.17
C SER A 16 12.17 -12.31 -5.67
N ALA A 17 11.60 -13.19 -4.86
CA ALA A 17 10.50 -12.87 -3.98
C ALA A 17 10.96 -11.62 -3.24
N PHE A 18 10.31 -10.52 -3.55
CA PHE A 18 10.57 -9.22 -2.97
C PHE A 18 10.23 -9.34 -1.48
N SER A 19 11.20 -9.78 -0.69
CA SER A 19 11.07 -9.92 0.75
C SER A 19 11.14 -8.53 1.35
N GLN A 20 9.97 -7.92 1.54
CA GLN A 20 9.87 -6.88 2.55
C GLN A 20 10.11 -7.57 3.90
N THR A 21 11.31 -7.40 4.44
CA THR A 21 11.79 -8.01 5.69
C THR A 21 11.12 -7.41 6.94
N GLY A 22 9.84 -7.06 6.84
CA GLY A 22 9.05 -6.45 7.90
C GLY A 22 7.88 -7.33 8.34
N ASN A 23 7.42 -7.12 9.57
CA ASN A 23 6.25 -7.77 10.15
C ASN A 23 4.94 -7.53 9.37
N TYR A 24 4.93 -6.52 8.49
CA TYR A 24 3.77 -6.13 7.69
C TYR A 24 4.23 -5.79 6.28
N GLU A 25 3.38 -6.11 5.32
CA GLU A 25 3.65 -5.90 3.90
C GLU A 25 2.45 -5.20 3.26
N LEU A 26 2.72 -4.22 2.40
CA LEU A 26 1.71 -3.62 1.54
C LEU A 26 1.97 -4.04 0.10
N VAL A 27 0.99 -4.66 -0.54
CA VAL A 27 1.10 -5.09 -1.95
C VAL A 27 0.03 -4.42 -2.78
N ILE A 28 0.40 -3.93 -3.96
CA ILE A 28 -0.55 -3.49 -4.97
C ILE A 28 -0.77 -4.62 -5.97
N GLU A 29 -2.00 -5.12 -6.03
CA GLU A 29 -2.36 -6.27 -6.87
C GLU A 29 -2.86 -5.84 -8.24
N LYS A 30 -3.66 -4.75 -8.31
CA LYS A 30 -4.38 -4.34 -9.51
C LYS A 30 -4.50 -2.83 -9.60
N ILE A 31 -4.34 -2.33 -10.83
CA ILE A 31 -4.58 -0.94 -11.20
C ILE A 31 -5.65 -0.91 -12.28
N LYS A 32 -6.64 -0.03 -12.12
CA LYS A 32 -7.58 0.30 -13.18
C LYS A 32 -7.51 1.79 -13.46
N THR A 33 -7.51 2.16 -14.73
CA THR A 33 -7.44 3.57 -15.15
C THR A 33 -8.76 3.98 -15.80
N GLU A 34 -9.31 5.10 -15.36
CA GLU A 34 -10.49 5.71 -15.93
C GLU A 34 -10.12 7.07 -16.54
N LYS A 35 -10.47 7.26 -17.80
CA LYS A 35 -10.12 8.47 -18.58
C LYS A 35 -11.31 9.40 -18.85
N ARG A 36 -12.51 9.10 -18.34
CA ARG A 36 -13.68 9.97 -18.51
C ARG A 36 -13.57 11.14 -17.52
N GLY A 37 -13.27 12.33 -18.03
CA GLY A 37 -13.04 13.52 -17.19
C GLY A 37 -11.60 13.62 -16.68
N LYS A 38 -11.40 14.04 -15.42
CA LYS A 38 -10.06 14.08 -14.81
C LYS A 38 -9.55 12.64 -14.69
N PRO A 39 -8.38 12.28 -15.23
CA PRO A 39 -7.93 10.89 -15.21
C PRO A 39 -7.77 10.38 -13.77
N VAL A 40 -8.37 9.22 -13.49
CA VAL A 40 -8.32 8.56 -12.17
C VAL A 40 -7.67 7.20 -12.31
N ILE A 41 -6.81 6.86 -11.35
CA ILE A 41 -6.38 5.48 -11.13
C ILE A 41 -7.00 4.92 -9.87
N TRP A 42 -7.41 3.67 -9.96
CA TRP A 42 -7.92 2.86 -8.88
C TRP A 42 -6.88 1.81 -8.55
N VAL A 43 -6.50 1.75 -7.29
CA VAL A 43 -5.44 0.88 -6.81
C VAL A 43 -6.00 -0.01 -5.71
N MET A 44 -5.93 -1.33 -5.92
CA MET A 44 -6.25 -2.31 -4.88
C MET A 44 -5.00 -2.60 -4.07
N ALA A 45 -4.98 -2.12 -2.83
CA ALA A 45 -3.86 -2.25 -1.91
C ALA A 45 -4.21 -3.25 -0.81
N THR A 46 -3.38 -4.30 -0.68
CA THR A 46 -3.53 -5.36 0.31
C THR A 46 -2.45 -5.20 1.39
N LEU A 47 -2.88 -4.95 2.64
CA LEU A 47 -2.02 -4.96 3.81
C LEU A 47 -2.06 -6.34 4.44
N SER A 48 -0.90 -6.98 4.58
CA SER A 48 -0.73 -8.31 5.17
C SER A 48 0.02 -8.22 6.49
N ASN A 49 -0.40 -9.03 7.46
CA ASN A 49 0.30 -9.19 8.75
C ASN A 49 1.04 -10.53 8.78
N HIS A 50 2.37 -10.46 8.68
CA HIS A 50 3.28 -11.60 8.75
C HIS A 50 3.84 -11.84 10.15
N SER A 51 3.55 -10.96 11.11
CA SER A 51 3.93 -11.17 12.51
C SER A 51 3.07 -12.23 13.18
N LYS A 52 3.56 -12.79 14.28
CA LYS A 52 2.82 -13.75 15.12
C LYS A 52 1.69 -13.11 15.93
N GLU A 53 1.68 -11.78 16.03
CA GLU A 53 0.74 -11.03 16.87
C GLU A 53 -0.38 -10.42 16.04
N THR A 54 -1.51 -10.12 16.69
CA THR A 54 -2.56 -9.31 16.04
C THR A 54 -2.11 -7.86 15.97
N LEU A 55 -2.07 -7.31 14.76
CA LEU A 55 -1.85 -5.89 14.55
C LEU A 55 -3.10 -5.12 14.97
N ARG A 56 -2.93 -4.14 15.86
CA ARG A 56 -3.92 -3.10 16.15
C ARG A 56 -3.42 -1.79 15.59
N TYR A 57 -4.26 -1.07 14.85
CA TYR A 57 -3.86 0.18 14.23
C TYR A 57 -5.03 1.15 14.13
N PHE A 58 -4.72 2.43 14.20
CA PHE A 58 -5.70 3.47 14.03
C PHE A 58 -6.13 3.64 12.58
N SER A 59 -7.39 3.97 12.40
CA SER A 59 -8.02 4.36 11.14
C SER A 59 -9.12 5.38 11.42
N THR A 60 -9.87 5.75 10.40
CA THR A 60 -11.03 6.62 10.53
C THR A 60 -12.20 6.05 9.72
N SER A 61 -13.44 6.33 10.12
CA SER A 61 -14.63 5.74 9.50
C SER A 61 -14.79 6.07 8.01
N CYS A 62 -14.29 7.22 7.54
CA CYS A 62 -14.50 7.63 6.16
C CYS A 62 -13.32 8.34 5.48
N SER A 63 -12.38 8.93 6.22
CA SER A 63 -11.17 9.53 5.61
C SER A 63 -9.92 8.64 5.73
N TRP A 64 -10.09 7.32 5.85
CA TRP A 64 -8.98 6.38 6.05
C TRP A 64 -7.93 6.45 4.93
N GLN A 65 -8.31 6.93 3.74
CA GLN A 65 -7.43 7.14 2.60
C GLN A 65 -6.28 8.09 2.95
N GLU A 66 -6.48 9.04 3.87
CA GLU A 66 -5.48 10.02 4.30
C GLU A 66 -4.25 9.37 4.99
N LEU A 67 -4.40 8.12 5.44
CA LEU A 67 -3.28 7.31 5.92
C LEU A 67 -2.41 6.77 4.80
N TYR A 68 -2.79 6.94 3.54
CA TYR A 68 -2.01 6.53 2.38
C TYR A 68 -1.28 7.71 1.74
N THR A 69 -0.12 7.42 1.18
CA THR A 69 0.72 8.38 0.46
C THR A 69 1.25 7.74 -0.81
N THR A 70 1.83 8.55 -1.68
CA THR A 70 2.57 8.10 -2.86
C THR A 70 3.91 8.83 -2.92
N ASP A 71 4.93 8.20 -3.50
CA ASP A 71 6.21 8.83 -3.80
C ASP A 71 6.17 9.72 -5.07
N ASN A 72 5.04 9.68 -5.80
CA ASN A 72 4.86 10.44 -7.02
C ASN A 72 3.98 11.66 -6.81
N LYS A 73 4.60 12.85 -6.84
CA LYS A 73 3.92 14.15 -6.65
C LYS A 73 2.90 14.50 -7.74
N LYS A 74 2.88 13.77 -8.87
CA LYS A 74 1.90 13.94 -9.95
C LYS A 74 0.62 13.12 -9.72
N LEU A 75 0.60 12.29 -8.69
CA LEU A 75 -0.58 11.59 -8.22
C LEU A 75 -1.11 12.28 -6.96
N GLN A 76 -2.38 12.65 -6.98
CA GLN A 76 -3.06 13.25 -5.84
C GLN A 76 -4.08 12.25 -5.30
N LEU A 77 -3.96 11.91 -4.02
CA LEU A 77 -4.93 11.06 -3.36
C LEU A 77 -6.32 11.72 -3.45
N GLN A 78 -7.30 10.96 -3.91
CA GLN A 78 -8.70 11.39 -3.88
C GLN A 78 -9.26 11.06 -2.49
N THR A 79 -9.41 12.08 -1.67
CA THR A 79 -10.14 12.01 -0.41
C THR A 79 -11.64 12.20 -0.64
N PHE A 80 -12.46 11.73 0.29
CA PHE A 80 -13.89 11.95 0.27
C PHE A 80 -14.27 12.89 1.40
N ASP A 81 -15.05 13.93 1.09
CA ASP A 81 -15.65 14.77 2.11
C ASP A 81 -16.69 13.95 2.88
N CYS A 82 -16.49 13.86 4.18
CA CYS A 82 -17.34 13.08 5.06
C CYS A 82 -17.69 13.90 6.29
N ASN A 83 -19.00 14.13 6.47
CA ASN A 83 -19.52 14.94 7.56
C ASN A 83 -19.38 14.28 8.95
N LYS A 84 -19.18 12.96 9.00
CA LYS A 84 -19.04 12.17 10.24
C LYS A 84 -17.84 11.25 10.16
N ASN A 85 -16.66 11.83 10.32
CA ASN A 85 -15.40 11.09 10.41
C ASN A 85 -15.04 10.87 11.88
N ILE A 86 -15.06 9.61 12.31
CA ILE A 86 -14.68 9.22 13.68
C ILE A 86 -13.45 8.33 13.63
N PRO A 87 -12.49 8.51 14.55
CA PRO A 87 -11.39 7.57 14.70
C PRO A 87 -11.88 6.17 15.04
N LEU A 88 -11.13 5.17 14.58
CA LEU A 88 -11.37 3.75 14.81
C LEU A 88 -10.05 3.06 15.15
N ILE A 89 -10.13 1.92 15.84
CA ILE A 89 -9.02 0.98 15.96
C ILE A 89 -9.42 -0.29 15.21
N LEU A 90 -8.67 -0.60 14.17
CA LEU A 90 -8.84 -1.81 13.38
C LEU A 90 -7.86 -2.89 13.87
N THR A 91 -8.24 -4.14 13.68
CA THR A 91 -7.43 -5.31 14.01
C THR A 91 -7.15 -6.13 12.76
N LEU A 92 -5.92 -6.60 12.62
CA LEU A 92 -5.52 -7.54 11.57
C LEU A 92 -4.76 -8.70 12.22
N ALA A 93 -5.40 -9.86 12.30
CA ALA A 93 -4.82 -11.05 12.94
C ALA A 93 -3.55 -11.54 12.22
N SER A 94 -2.73 -12.33 12.92
CA SER A 94 -1.54 -12.98 12.37
C SER A 94 -1.90 -13.80 11.13
N GLY A 95 -1.12 -13.65 10.06
CA GLY A 95 -1.30 -14.35 8.79
C GLY A 95 -2.56 -13.93 8.01
N LYS A 96 -3.21 -12.82 8.39
CA LYS A 96 -4.37 -12.27 7.68
C LYS A 96 -4.00 -11.01 6.91
N SER A 97 -4.82 -10.73 5.91
CA SER A 97 -4.70 -9.55 5.05
C SER A 97 -6.03 -8.82 4.95
N THR A 98 -5.96 -7.52 4.63
CA THR A 98 -7.11 -6.69 4.31
C THR A 98 -6.80 -5.90 3.04
N THR A 99 -7.82 -5.74 2.18
CA THR A 99 -7.67 -5.06 0.90
C THR A 99 -8.58 -3.85 0.85
N VAL A 100 -8.04 -2.71 0.42
CA VAL A 100 -8.78 -1.46 0.22
C VAL A 100 -8.61 -0.94 -1.20
N SER A 101 -9.57 -0.14 -1.65
CA SER A 101 -9.54 0.51 -2.96
C SER A 101 -9.20 2.00 -2.80
N ILE A 102 -8.02 2.39 -3.27
CA ILE A 102 -7.51 3.76 -3.19
C ILE A 102 -7.65 4.41 -4.55
N ARG A 103 -8.10 5.67 -4.58
CA ARG A 103 -8.21 6.44 -5.82
C ARG A 103 -7.19 7.56 -5.84
N PHE A 104 -6.56 7.78 -6.98
CA PHE A 104 -5.73 8.95 -7.21
C PHE A 104 -6.17 9.68 -8.47
N PHE A 105 -6.22 11.00 -8.38
CA PHE A 105 -6.22 11.85 -9.55
C PHE A 105 -4.82 11.89 -10.15
N VAL A 106 -4.74 11.73 -11.47
CA VAL A 106 -3.49 11.81 -12.21
C VAL A 106 -3.36 13.21 -12.80
N ASN A 107 -2.23 13.85 -12.57
CA ASN A 107 -1.90 15.09 -13.27
C ASN A 107 -1.73 14.81 -14.78
N PRO A 108 -2.47 15.51 -15.67
CA PRO A 108 -2.37 15.29 -17.11
C PRO A 108 -0.95 15.45 -17.69
N ALA A 109 -0.08 16.20 -17.02
CA ALA A 109 1.31 16.44 -17.42
C ALA A 109 2.29 15.34 -16.99
N ILE A 110 1.82 14.21 -16.44
CA ILE A 110 2.70 13.11 -16.02
C ILE A 110 3.41 12.49 -17.24
N LYS A 111 4.74 12.46 -17.20
CA LYS A 111 5.54 11.86 -18.27
C LYS A 111 5.57 10.34 -18.14
N THR A 112 5.83 9.62 -19.23
CA THR A 112 5.94 8.15 -19.22
C THR A 112 6.99 7.65 -18.22
N SER A 113 8.13 8.34 -18.10
CA SER A 113 9.18 8.01 -17.13
C SER A 113 8.73 8.17 -15.67
N GLU A 114 7.71 8.99 -15.43
CA GLU A 114 7.14 9.27 -14.10
C GLU A 114 5.92 8.39 -13.81
N ARG A 115 5.55 7.44 -14.67
CA ARG A 115 4.40 6.53 -14.43
C ARG A 115 4.74 5.36 -13.51
N LYS A 116 5.98 5.30 -13.01
CA LYS A 116 6.41 4.36 -11.98
C LYS A 116 6.30 5.00 -10.61
N PHE A 117 5.63 4.33 -9.67
CA PHE A 117 5.41 4.85 -8.34
C PHE A 117 5.19 3.73 -7.32
N LYS A 118 5.24 4.10 -6.05
CA LYS A 118 4.84 3.28 -4.90
C LYS A 118 3.72 3.98 -4.13
N ILE A 119 2.98 3.17 -3.38
CA ILE A 119 2.01 3.64 -2.40
C ILE A 119 2.54 3.29 -1.03
N GLY A 120 2.48 4.24 -0.11
CA GLY A 120 2.85 4.06 1.28
C GLY A 120 1.60 4.03 2.15
N PHE A 121 1.54 3.13 3.12
CA PHE A 121 0.56 3.17 4.21
C PHE A 121 1.24 3.63 5.50
N ASN A 122 0.81 4.75 6.06
CA ASN A 122 1.27 5.23 7.36
C ASN A 122 0.63 4.41 8.47
N LEU A 123 1.35 3.39 8.93
CA LEU A 123 0.87 2.49 9.97
C LEU A 123 0.99 3.15 11.35
N MET A 124 -0.15 3.60 11.88
CA MET A 124 -0.27 4.08 13.25
C MET A 124 -0.70 2.94 14.17
N LYS A 125 0.28 2.24 14.77
CA LYS A 125 -0.02 1.15 15.71
C LYS A 125 -0.78 1.68 16.92
N ALA A 126 -1.74 0.89 17.39
CA ALA A 126 -2.46 1.12 18.64
C ALA A 126 -2.13 -0.01 19.63
N THR A 127 -2.04 0.34 20.91
CA THR A 127 -1.91 -0.63 22.01
C THR A 127 -3.29 -1.11 22.47
N ASN A 128 -3.34 -2.13 23.33
CA ASN A 128 -4.60 -2.60 23.90
C ASN A 128 -5.26 -1.59 24.86
N ALA A 129 -4.47 -0.70 25.47
CA ALA A 129 -4.97 0.33 26.38
C ALA A 129 -5.57 1.53 25.67
N GLN A 130 -5.18 1.76 24.40
CA GLN A 130 -5.64 2.91 23.63
C GLN A 130 -7.08 2.73 23.14
N LYS A 131 -7.82 3.84 23.19
CA LYS A 131 -9.18 4.01 22.67
C LYS A 131 -9.14 4.75 21.34
N PRO A 132 -10.19 4.66 20.51
CA PRO A 132 -10.25 5.42 19.26
C PRO A 132 -10.08 6.94 19.47
N THR A 133 -10.57 7.48 20.58
CA THR A 133 -10.43 8.90 20.96
C THR A 133 -8.99 9.35 21.18
N ASP A 134 -8.05 8.41 21.35
CA ASP A 134 -6.63 8.71 21.53
C ASP A 134 -5.90 8.92 20.20
N PHE A 135 -6.64 8.97 19.08
CA PHE A 135 -6.08 9.24 17.77
C PHE A 135 -5.51 10.66 17.67
N ASP A 136 -4.21 10.74 17.41
CA ASP A 136 -3.52 12.01 17.20
C ASP A 136 -3.42 12.34 15.71
N PHE A 137 -4.28 13.25 15.24
CA PHE A 137 -4.26 13.75 13.86
C PHE A 137 -2.93 14.45 13.50
N LYS A 138 -2.25 15.09 14.45
CA LYS A 138 -0.95 15.73 14.19
C LYS A 138 0.13 14.68 13.97
N GLU A 139 0.11 13.60 14.75
CA GLU A 139 1.04 12.49 14.58
C GLU A 139 0.76 11.73 13.27
N ALA A 140 -0.51 11.54 12.90
CA ALA A 140 -0.91 10.97 11.62
C ALA A 140 -0.29 11.73 10.44
N GLY A 141 -0.25 13.06 10.52
CA GLY A 141 0.37 13.93 9.51
C GLY A 141 1.89 13.77 9.37
N LYS A 142 2.60 13.30 10.41
CA LYS A 142 4.07 13.17 10.38
C LYS A 142 4.58 11.94 9.63
N ARG A 143 3.73 10.94 9.40
CA ARG A 143 4.03 9.75 8.59
C ARG A 143 5.32 9.01 8.99
N LYS A 144 5.54 8.78 10.28
CA LYS A 144 6.79 8.20 10.80
C LYS A 144 7.02 6.74 10.40
N THR A 145 5.94 5.97 10.18
CA THR A 145 6.02 4.52 9.92
C THR A 145 5.29 4.18 8.63
N VAL A 146 5.92 4.47 7.49
CA VAL A 146 5.34 4.17 6.17
C VAL A 146 5.74 2.78 5.70
N ILE A 147 4.76 1.91 5.49
CA ILE A 147 4.93 0.64 4.78
C ILE A 147 4.75 0.93 3.29
N TRP A 148 5.85 0.92 2.54
CA TRP A 148 5.83 1.14 1.10
C TRP A 148 5.43 -0.13 0.36
N SER A 149 4.72 0.02 -0.75
CA SER A 149 4.37 -1.09 -1.62
C SER A 149 5.50 -1.51 -2.55
N ASN A 150 5.27 -2.58 -3.31
CA ASN A 150 5.98 -2.83 -4.56
C ASN A 150 5.85 -1.63 -5.52
N SER A 151 6.84 -1.45 -6.38
CA SER A 151 6.77 -0.46 -7.46
C SER A 151 5.77 -0.92 -8.52
N ILE A 152 4.95 0.00 -8.99
CA ILE A 152 3.95 -0.24 -10.03
C ILE A 152 4.12 0.75 -11.18
N SER A 153 3.64 0.37 -12.37
CA SER A 153 3.66 1.20 -13.58
C SER A 153 2.23 1.35 -14.12
N MET A 154 1.83 2.57 -14.49
CA MET A 154 0.57 2.88 -15.17
C MET A 154 0.70 2.90 -16.69
#